data_AF-A0A2K4JTC5-F1
#
_entry.id   AF-A0A2K4JTC5-F1
#
_cell.length_a   1.000
_cell.length_b   1.000
_cell.length_c   1.000
_cell.angle_alpha   90.00
_cell.angle_beta   90.00
_cell.angle_gamma   90.00
#
_symmetry.space_group_name_H-M   'P 1'
#
loop_
_entity.id
_entity.type
_entity.pdbx_description
1 polymer ?
#
loop_
_entity_poly.entity_id
_entity_poly.type
_entity_poly.pdbx_seq_one_letter_code
_entity_poly.pdbx_strand_id
1 'polypeptide(L)'
;DVACIVYSSGTGGVPKGCLMTHENYLEQCMALTSLYPFWPGVKYLSILPTNHAIDFMVGFFGPFTCGAAVVHLRTLRPEYVREAFPK
;
A
#
# COMPACT_ATOMS: atom_id res chain seq x y z
N ASP A 1 -3.42 3.02 -20.41
CA ASP A 1 -3.92 4.39 -20.12
C ASP A 1 -3.41 4.85 -18.75
N VAL A 2 -3.62 6.13 -18.41
CA VAL A 2 -3.24 6.70 -17.11
C VAL A 2 -4.23 6.22 -16.06
N ALA A 3 -3.71 5.66 -14.96
CA ALA A 3 -4.51 5.16 -13.85
C ALA A 3 -4.70 6.22 -12.75
N CYS A 4 -3.61 6.90 -12.35
CA CYS A 4 -3.68 7.93 -11.30
C CYS A 4 -2.50 8.91 -11.33
N ILE A 5 -2.55 9.89 -10.42
CA ILE A 5 -1.46 10.84 -10.15
C ILE A 5 -0.94 10.58 -8.74
N VAL A 6 0.36 10.29 -8.61
CA VAL A 6 1.05 10.18 -7.32
C VAL A 6 1.83 11.47 -7.07
N TYR A 7 1.66 12.06 -5.89
CA TYR A 7 2.41 13.26 -5.52
C TYR A 7 3.71 12.90 -4.83
N SER A 8 4.82 13.43 -5.34
CA SER A 8 6.13 13.37 -4.70
C SER A 8 6.42 14.70 -4.00
N SER A 9 7.12 14.66 -2.85
CA SER A 9 7.46 15.87 -2.09
C SER A 9 8.34 16.85 -2.88
N GLY A 10 9.16 16.33 -3.79
CA GLY A 10 10.14 17.13 -4.54
C GLY A 10 11.20 17.76 -3.62
N THR A 11 12.28 18.27 -4.21
CA THR A 11 13.34 18.96 -3.45
C THR A 11 13.04 20.45 -3.21
N GLY A 12 12.03 21.01 -3.90
CA GLY A 12 11.68 22.43 -3.83
C GLY A 12 10.51 22.78 -2.91
N GLY A 13 10.04 21.84 -2.08
CA GLY A 13 8.91 22.05 -1.16
C GLY A 13 7.52 22.07 -1.79
N VAL A 14 7.42 22.17 -3.12
CA VAL A 14 6.17 22.08 -3.88
C VAL A 14 6.02 20.66 -4.42
N PRO A 15 4.95 19.92 -4.04
CA PRO A 15 4.74 18.57 -4.53
C PRO A 15 4.55 18.53 -6.05
N LYS A 16 5.14 17.51 -6.70
CA LYS A 16 5.01 17.27 -8.14
C LYS A 16 4.18 16.02 -8.40
N GLY A 17 3.20 16.13 -9.29
CA GLY A 17 2.38 15.00 -9.74
C GLY A 17 3.16 14.12 -10.72
N CYS A 18 3.21 12.82 -10.43
CA CYS A 18 3.73 11.77 -11.27
C CYS A 18 2.54 10.98 -11.85
N LEU A 19 2.36 11.03 -13.17
CA LEU A 19 1.33 10.26 -13.85
C LEU A 19 1.74 8.79 -13.88
N MET A 20 0.93 7.94 -13.27
CA MET A 20 1.14 6.50 -13.24
C MET A 20 0.15 5.83 -14.19
N THR A 21 0.65 5.01 -15.10
CA THR A 21 -0.21 4.17 -15.96
C THR A 21 -0.61 2.89 -15.25
N HIS A 22 -1.65 2.22 -15.76
CA HIS A 22 -2.00 0.87 -15.29
C HIS A 22 -0.82 -0.10 -15.40
N GLU A 23 -0.09 -0.05 -16.51
CA GLU A 23 1.09 -0.89 -16.76
C GLU A 23 2.20 -0.63 -15.74
N ASN A 24 2.49 0.63 -15.39
CA ASN A 24 3.49 0.94 -14.37
C ASN A 24 3.16 0.33 -13.00
N TYR A 25 1.88 0.28 -12.63
CA TYR A 25 1.46 -0.34 -11.38
C TYR A 25 1.46 -1.86 -11.42
N LEU A 26 1.06 -2.46 -12.54
CA LEU A 26 1.10 -3.91 -12.70
C LEU A 26 2.55 -4.42 -12.64
N GLU A 27 3.49 -3.73 -13.30
CA GLU A 27 4.92 -4.04 -13.21
C GLU A 27 5.44 -3.91 -11.78
N GLN A 28 5.11 -2.82 -11.07
CA GLN A 28 5.46 -2.68 -9.66
C GLN A 28 4.86 -3.78 -8.78
N CYS A 29 3.59 -4.12 -9.01
CA CYS A 29 2.91 -5.18 -8.28
C CYS A 29 3.65 -6.51 -8.46
N MET A 30 3.91 -6.92 -9.70
CA MET A 30 4.65 -8.16 -10.00
C MET A 30 6.04 -8.17 -9.33
N ALA A 31 6.80 -7.09 -9.47
CA ALA A 31 8.13 -6.98 -8.88
C ALA A 31 8.08 -7.05 -7.35
N LEU A 32 7.17 -6.32 -6.70
CA LEU A 32 7.09 -6.27 -5.25
C LEU A 32 6.51 -7.54 -4.64
N THR A 33 5.49 -8.16 -5.25
CA THR A 33 4.95 -9.44 -4.78
C THR A 33 5.93 -10.60 -4.94
N SER A 34 6.95 -10.46 -5.79
CA SER A 34 8.05 -11.42 -5.88
C SER A 34 9.05 -11.31 -4.72
N LEU A 35 9.14 -10.12 -4.10
CA LEU A 35 10.06 -9.83 -2.99
C LEU A 35 9.40 -9.97 -1.62
N TYR A 36 8.12 -9.59 -1.51
CA TYR A 36 7.35 -9.64 -0.28
C TYR A 36 6.38 -10.82 -0.32
N PRO A 37 6.56 -11.84 0.54
CA PRO A 37 5.70 -13.00 0.53
C PRO A 37 4.34 -12.68 1.16
N PHE A 38 3.32 -12.57 0.30
CA PHE A 38 1.92 -12.46 0.70
C PHE A 38 1.21 -13.82 0.58
N TRP A 39 0.34 -14.14 1.53
CA TRP A 39 -0.29 -15.45 1.59
C TRP A 39 -1.80 -15.35 1.83
N PRO A 40 -2.61 -16.17 1.12
CA PRO A 40 -4.02 -16.32 1.45
C PRO A 40 -4.23 -16.68 2.92
N GLY A 41 -5.25 -16.07 3.53
CA GLY A 41 -5.60 -16.29 4.93
C GLY A 41 -4.76 -15.49 5.95
N VAL A 42 -3.70 -14.81 5.52
CA VAL A 42 -2.93 -13.88 6.38
C VAL A 42 -3.58 -12.49 6.39
N LYS A 43 -3.54 -11.82 7.54
CA LYS A 43 -3.98 -10.44 7.72
C LYS A 43 -2.77 -9.51 7.80
N TYR A 44 -2.75 -8.49 6.95
CA TYR A 44 -1.72 -7.46 6.92
C TYR A 44 -2.30 -6.16 7.44
N LEU A 45 -1.62 -5.55 8.42
CA LEU A 45 -2.00 -4.23 8.93
C LEU A 45 -1.34 -3.16 8.06
N SER A 46 -2.15 -2.36 7.36
CA SER A 46 -1.71 -1.12 6.71
C SER A 46 -1.41 -0.09 7.80
N ILE A 47 -0.15 0.35 7.85
CA ILE A 47 0.37 1.26 8.88
C ILE A 47 0.67 2.65 8.34
N LEU A 48 0.65 2.86 7.03
CA LEU A 48 0.83 4.17 6.44
C LEU A 48 -0.49 4.62 5.81
N PRO A 49 -0.67 5.92 5.54
CA PRO A 49 -1.83 6.37 4.79
C PRO A 49 -1.91 5.64 3.45
N THR A 50 -3.05 5.03 3.13
CA THR A 50 -3.21 4.19 1.93
C THR A 50 -2.95 4.93 0.61
N ASN A 51 -3.06 6.26 0.62
CA ASN A 51 -2.73 7.11 -0.52
C ASN A 51 -1.22 7.38 -0.70
N HIS A 52 -0.38 6.98 0.26
CA HIS A 52 1.06 7.00 0.13
C HIS A 52 1.52 5.85 -0.77
N ALA A 53 2.39 6.13 -1.75
CA ALA A 53 2.76 5.17 -2.79
C ALA A 53 3.26 3.81 -2.24
N ILE A 54 4.03 3.84 -1.15
CA ILE A 54 4.55 2.61 -0.51
C ILE A 54 3.43 1.77 0.13
N ASP A 55 2.45 2.40 0.79
CA ASP A 55 1.36 1.69 1.47
C ASP A 55 0.35 1.20 0.45
N PHE A 56 0.03 2.05 -0.53
CA PHE A 56 -0.82 1.70 -1.65
C PHE A 56 -0.39 0.37 -2.28
N MET A 57 0.92 0.17 -2.49
CA MET A 57 1.41 -1.02 -3.18
C MET A 57 1.73 -2.19 -2.25
N VAL A 58 2.45 -2.00 -1.15
CA VAL A 58 2.89 -3.11 -0.28
C VAL A 58 1.96 -3.32 0.91
N GLY A 59 1.29 -2.27 1.38
CA GLY A 59 0.35 -2.32 2.51
C GLY A 59 -1.08 -2.71 2.12
N PHE A 60 -1.50 -2.36 0.90
CA PHE A 60 -2.86 -2.58 0.41
C PHE A 60 -2.92 -3.48 -0.83
N PHE A 61 -2.44 -3.01 -1.99
CA PHE A 61 -2.71 -3.65 -3.28
C PHE A 61 -2.02 -5.02 -3.42
N GLY A 62 -0.75 -5.14 -3.05
CA GLY A 62 0.01 -6.39 -3.07
C GLY A 62 -0.65 -7.52 -2.27
N PRO A 63 -0.86 -7.36 -0.94
CA PRO A 63 -1.56 -8.37 -0.15
C PRO A 63 -2.94 -8.71 -0.69
N PHE A 64 -3.70 -7.70 -1.13
CA PHE A 64 -5.05 -7.90 -1.69
C PHE A 64 -5.03 -8.76 -2.96
N THR A 65 -4.12 -8.49 -3.90
CA THR A 65 -3.99 -9.27 -5.14
C THR A 65 -3.50 -10.70 -4.91
N CYS A 66 -2.78 -10.95 -3.81
CA CYS A 66 -2.33 -12.29 -3.42
C CYS A 66 -3.34 -13.06 -2.56
N GLY A 67 -4.56 -12.56 -2.39
CA GLY A 67 -5.63 -13.24 -1.63
C GLY A 67 -5.52 -13.11 -0.11
N ALA A 68 -4.65 -12.22 0.38
CA ALA A 68 -4.58 -11.88 1.79
C ALA A 68 -5.65 -10.85 2.17
N ALA A 69 -5.84 -10.63 3.47
CA ALA A 69 -6.73 -9.60 4.00
C ALA A 69 -5.90 -8.38 4.46
N VAL A 70 -6.43 -7.18 4.21
CA VAL A 70 -5.80 -5.92 4.65
C VAL A 70 -6.64 -5.27 5.74
N VAL A 71 -6.01 -4.93 6.86
CA VAL A 71 -6.62 -4.25 8.00
C VAL A 71 -6.17 -2.80 8.00
N HIS A 72 -7.13 -1.88 8.04
CA HIS A 72 -6.89 -0.45 8.19
C HIS A 72 -7.40 0.00 9.56
N LEU A 73 -6.57 0.75 10.29
CA LEU A 73 -6.99 1.41 11.52
C LEU A 73 -7.20 2.90 11.29
N ARG A 74 -8.16 3.50 12.00
CA ARG A 74 -8.34 4.97 12.00
C ARG A 74 -7.20 5.71 12.69
N THR A 75 -6.42 5.01 13.51
CA THR A 75 -5.31 5.55 14.27
C THR A 75 -4.30 4.44 14.56
N LEU A 76 -3.01 4.79 14.57
CA LEU A 76 -1.91 3.88 14.95
C LEU A 76 -1.50 4.05 16.41
N ARG A 77 -2.33 4.73 17.20
CA ARG A 77 -2.11 4.86 18.64
C ARG A 77 -1.97 3.45 19.25
N PRO A 78 -0.89 3.19 20.03
CA PRO A 78 -0.53 1.83 20.45
C PRO A 78 -1.66 1.04 21.10
N GLU A 79 -2.55 1.71 21.84
CA GLU A 79 -3.68 1.10 22.52
C GLU A 79 -4.70 0.44 21.56
N TYR A 80 -4.78 0.89 20.30
CA TYR A 80 -5.69 0.33 19.29
C TYR A 80 -5.02 -0.67 18.35
N VAL A 81 -3.68 -0.73 18.30
CA VAL A 81 -2.96 -1.63 17.37
C VAL A 81 -3.32 -3.10 17.62
N ARG A 82 -3.53 -3.47 18.88
CA ARG A 82 -3.94 -4.84 19.24
C ARG A 82 -5.32 -5.21 18.67
N GLU A 83 -6.19 -4.25 18.38
CA GLU A 83 -7.51 -4.51 17.78
C GLU A 83 -7.40 -5.00 16.33
N ALA A 84 -6.29 -4.71 15.63
CA ALA A 84 -6.06 -5.17 14.27
C ALA A 84 -5.82 -6.68 14.17
N PHE A 85 -5.38 -7.31 15.27
CA PHE A 85 -5.05 -8.73 15.31
C PHE A 85 -6.07 -9.43 16.21
N PRO A 86 -6.95 -10.31 15.67
CA PRO A 86 -7.83 -11.09 16.52
C PRO A 86 -7.01 -11.96 17.49
N LYS A 87 -7.58 -12.22 18.67
CA LYS A 87 -7.05 -13.24 19.60
C LYS A 87 -7.14 -14.64 18.99
#